data_AF-A0A3G4VMW6-F1
#
_entry.id   AF-A0A3G4VMW6-F1
#
_cell.length_a   1.000
_cell.length_b   1.000
_cell.length_c   1.000
_cell.angle_alpha   90.00
_cell.angle_beta   90.00
_cell.angle_gamma   90.00
#
_symmetry.space_group_name_H-M   'P 1'
#
loop_
_entity.id
_entity.type
_entity.pdbx_description
1 polymer ?
#
loop_
_entity_poly.entity_id
_entity_poly.type
_entity_poly.pdbx_seq_one_letter_code
_entity_poly.pdbx_strand_id
1 'polypeptide(L)'
;MFAISTVLTLGYYGLKAWSHLFGRSKTSELTYKVLYILFAVAGSLLTLIDMADAVLFMLAVINIIGLYLLAPVVKRELNSFLAYVRHRDAGQATEVGEDDDRESVKTTV
;
A
#
# COMPACT_ATOMS: atom_id res chain seq x y z
N MET A 1 1.44 -18.35 14.59
CA MET A 1 0.39 -17.37 14.23
C MET A 1 0.92 -16.16 13.44
N PHE A 2 2.20 -15.75 13.55
CA PHE A 2 2.77 -14.60 12.81
C PHE A 2 2.77 -14.77 11.27
N ALA A 3 3.16 -15.94 10.76
CA ALA A 3 3.18 -16.17 9.32
C ALA A 3 1.79 -16.02 8.66
N ILE A 4 0.71 -16.37 9.39
CA ILE A 4 -0.66 -16.28 8.88
C ILE A 4 -1.08 -14.81 8.72
N SER A 5 -0.76 -13.93 9.67
CA SER A 5 -1.09 -12.51 9.55
C SER A 5 -0.30 -11.81 8.44
N THR A 6 0.96 -12.17 8.24
CA THR A 6 1.78 -11.64 7.12
C THR A 6 1.22 -12.04 5.77
N VAL A 7 0.87 -13.33 5.59
CA VAL A 7 0.28 -13.85 4.35
C VAL A 7 -1.06 -13.17 4.09
N LEU A 8 -1.96 -13.05 5.08
CA LEU A 8 -3.24 -12.34 4.89
C LEU A 8 -3.06 -10.88 4.49
N THR A 9 -2.10 -10.19 5.11
CA THR A 9 -1.80 -8.79 4.81
C THR A 9 -1.28 -8.62 3.38
N LEU A 10 -0.34 -9.47 2.95
CA LEU A 10 0.18 -9.48 1.58
C LEU A 10 -0.91 -9.81 0.56
N GLY A 11 -1.78 -10.78 0.86
CA GLY A 11 -2.91 -11.14 0.02
C GLY A 11 -3.88 -9.98 -0.20
N TYR A 12 -4.27 -9.26 0.87
CA TYR A 12 -5.19 -8.12 0.79
C TYR A 12 -4.58 -6.95 0.00
N TYR A 13 -3.35 -6.54 0.33
CA TYR A 13 -2.71 -5.43 -0.35
C TYR A 13 -2.42 -5.74 -1.81
N GLY A 14 -2.01 -6.97 -2.13
CA GLY A 14 -1.79 -7.38 -3.52
C GLY A 14 -3.08 -7.42 -4.33
N LEU A 15 -4.23 -7.83 -3.75
CA LEU A 15 -5.52 -7.75 -4.44
C LEU A 15 -5.92 -6.29 -4.72
N LYS A 16 -5.65 -5.39 -3.77
CA LYS A 16 -5.92 -3.97 -3.93
C LYS A 16 -5.02 -3.33 -4.99
N ALA A 17 -3.75 -3.71 -5.06
CA ALA A 17 -2.84 -3.29 -6.12
C ALA A 17 -3.24 -3.85 -7.50
N TRP A 18 -3.61 -5.12 -7.58
CA TRP A 18 -4.04 -5.79 -8.81
C TRP A 18 -5.31 -5.17 -9.40
N SER A 19 -6.31 -4.92 -8.54
CA SER A 19 -7.55 -4.26 -8.95
C SER A 19 -7.35 -2.80 -9.35
N HIS A 20 -6.29 -2.15 -8.87
CA HIS A 20 -5.89 -0.81 -9.31
C HIS A 20 -5.19 -0.83 -10.68
N LEU A 21 -4.39 -1.88 -10.97
CA LEU A 21 -3.64 -2.01 -12.21
C LEU A 21 -4.48 -2.53 -13.39
N PHE A 22 -5.35 -3.52 -13.16
CA PHE A 22 -6.15 -4.19 -14.22
C PHE A 22 -7.64 -3.80 -14.20
N GLY A 23 -8.05 -2.92 -13.29
CA GLY A 23 -9.44 -2.53 -13.12
C GLY A 23 -10.27 -3.51 -12.29
N ARG A 24 -11.39 -3.02 -11.74
CA ARG A 24 -12.28 -3.74 -10.80
C ARG A 24 -13.22 -4.70 -11.52
N SER A 25 -12.70 -5.65 -12.30
CA SER A 25 -13.52 -6.71 -12.92
C SER A 25 -13.55 -7.97 -12.05
N LYS A 26 -14.68 -8.70 -12.05
CA LYS A 26 -14.83 -9.96 -11.28
C LYS A 26 -13.85 -11.03 -11.76
N THR A 27 -13.53 -11.04 -13.06
CA THR A 27 -12.55 -11.94 -13.65
C THR A 27 -11.14 -11.64 -13.15
N SER A 28 -10.76 -10.35 -13.06
CA SER A 28 -9.48 -9.89 -12.51
C SER A 28 -9.27 -10.37 -11.06
N GLU A 29 -10.30 -10.24 -10.22
CA GLU A 29 -10.25 -10.68 -8.82
C GLU A 29 -10.12 -12.21 -8.70
N LEU A 30 -10.84 -12.96 -9.53
CA LEU A 30 -10.76 -14.42 -9.54
C LEU A 30 -9.36 -14.89 -9.98
N THR A 31 -8.81 -14.29 -11.05
CA THR A 31 -7.45 -14.59 -11.51
C THR A 31 -6.42 -14.32 -10.42
N TYR A 32 -6.52 -13.19 -9.71
CA TYR A 32 -5.61 -12.90 -8.60
C TYR A 32 -5.70 -13.94 -7.49
N LYS A 33 -6.91 -14.31 -7.05
CA LYS A 33 -7.08 -15.32 -5.98
C LYS A 33 -6.49 -16.67 -6.36
N VAL A 34 -6.69 -17.11 -7.60
CA VAL A 34 -6.14 -18.38 -8.12
C VAL A 34 -4.62 -18.33 -8.17
N LEU A 35 -4.04 -17.27 -8.73
CA LEU A 35 -2.59 -17.09 -8.77
C LEU A 35 -2.01 -17.05 -7.36
N TYR A 36 -2.61 -16.28 -6.46
CA TYR A 36 -2.15 -16.11 -5.09
C TYR A 36 -2.06 -17.45 -4.33
N ILE A 37 -3.09 -18.29 -4.43
CA ILE A 37 -3.10 -19.62 -3.80
C ILE A 37 -2.05 -20.54 -4.46
N LEU A 38 -1.93 -20.49 -5.79
CA LEU A 38 -0.97 -21.31 -6.53
C LEU A 38 0.48 -20.98 -6.16
N PHE A 39 0.82 -19.69 -6.05
CA PHE A 39 2.12 -19.24 -5.56
C PHE A 39 2.36 -19.58 -4.10
N ALA A 40 1.33 -19.50 -3.24
CA ALA A 40 1.45 -19.88 -1.83
C ALA A 40 1.75 -21.38 -1.65
N VAL A 41 1.10 -22.25 -2.43
CA VAL A 41 1.35 -23.71 -2.41
C VAL A 41 2.71 -24.04 -3.03
N ALA A 42 3.08 -23.39 -4.13
CA ALA A 42 4.41 -23.56 -4.72
C ALA A 42 5.50 -23.14 -3.72
N GLY A 43 5.33 -22.00 -3.04
CA GLY A 43 6.26 -21.52 -2.02
C GLY A 43 6.39 -22.44 -0.81
N SER A 44 5.32 -23.17 -0.43
CA SER A 44 5.43 -24.14 0.68
C SER A 44 6.14 -25.44 0.30
N LEU A 45 6.25 -25.75 -1.00
CA LEU A 45 6.92 -26.94 -1.51
C LEU A 45 8.41 -26.70 -1.84
N LEU A 46 8.80 -25.47 -2.12
CA LEU A 46 10.18 -25.10 -2.47
C LEU A 46 11.08 -25.01 -1.22
N THR A 47 11.39 -26.17 -0.62
CA THR A 47 12.48 -26.31 0.36
C THR A 47 13.76 -26.76 -0.33
N LEU A 48 14.34 -25.92 -1.18
CA LEU A 48 15.72 -26.10 -1.68
C LEU A 48 16.40 -24.73 -1.72
N ILE A 49 17.49 -24.62 -0.96
CA ILE A 49 18.25 -23.39 -0.68
C ILE A 49 18.63 -22.65 -1.97
N ASP A 50 18.90 -23.36 -3.07
CA ASP A 50 19.32 -22.75 -4.33
C ASP A 50 18.17 -22.11 -5.12
N MET A 51 16.94 -22.64 -5.02
CA MET A 51 15.76 -22.05 -5.66
C MET A 51 15.22 -20.87 -4.85
N ALA A 52 15.40 -20.90 -3.52
CA ALA A 52 15.00 -19.81 -2.64
C ALA A 52 15.71 -18.50 -3.00
N ASP A 53 17.01 -18.55 -3.31
CA ASP A 53 17.77 -17.37 -3.76
C ASP A 53 17.25 -16.80 -5.08
N ALA A 54 16.87 -17.66 -6.03
CA ALA A 54 16.28 -17.23 -7.31
C ALA A 54 14.90 -16.57 -7.11
N VAL A 55 14.06 -17.09 -6.21
CA VAL A 55 12.76 -16.50 -5.86
C VAL A 55 12.95 -15.15 -5.17
N LEU A 56 13.90 -15.04 -4.24
CA LEU A 56 14.23 -13.77 -3.58
C LEU A 56 14.75 -12.73 -4.57
N PHE A 57 15.60 -13.15 -5.52
CA PHE A 57 16.08 -12.28 -6.59
C PHE A 57 14.93 -11.78 -7.46
N MET A 58 14.00 -12.65 -7.86
CA MET A 58 12.83 -12.25 -8.64
C MET A 58 11.92 -11.28 -7.88
N LEU A 59 11.74 -11.50 -6.57
CA LEU A 59 10.96 -10.61 -5.71
C LEU A 59 11.61 -9.22 -5.56
N ALA A 60 12.95 -9.16 -5.55
CA ALA A 60 13.70 -7.91 -5.59
C ALA A 60 13.56 -7.20 -6.94
N VAL A 61 13.65 -7.92 -8.07
CA VAL A 61 13.47 -7.35 -9.41
C VAL A 61 12.08 -6.73 -9.58
N ILE A 62 11.02 -7.43 -9.17
CA ILE A 62 9.64 -6.91 -9.22
C ILE A 62 9.52 -5.63 -8.38
N ASN A 63 10.12 -5.58 -7.18
CA ASN A 63 10.12 -4.38 -6.34
C ASN A 63 10.89 -3.21 -6.98
N ILE A 64 12.06 -3.46 -7.57
CA ILE A 64 12.86 -2.42 -8.24
C ILE A 64 12.08 -1.81 -9.40
N ILE A 65 11.42 -2.64 -10.21
CA ILE A 65 10.57 -2.18 -11.32
C ILE A 65 9.40 -1.35 -10.79
N GLY A 66 8.72 -1.84 -9.75
CA GLY A 66 7.61 -1.12 -9.10
C GLY A 66 8.07 0.24 -8.56
N LEU A 67 9.21 0.29 -7.88
CA LEU A 67 9.79 1.52 -7.34
C LEU A 67 10.18 2.49 -8.45
N TYR A 68 10.73 2.01 -9.56
CA TYR A 68 11.10 2.86 -10.69
C TYR A 68 9.88 3.52 -11.33
N LEU A 69 8.78 2.77 -11.47
CA LEU A 69 7.51 3.30 -11.97
C LEU A 69 6.87 4.28 -10.97
N LEU A 70 7.00 4.05 -9.66
CA LEU A 70 6.46 4.92 -8.61
C LEU A 70 7.36 6.12 -8.27
N ALA A 71 8.66 6.07 -8.59
CA ALA A 71 9.63 7.12 -8.30
C ALA A 71 9.16 8.55 -8.65
N PRO A 72 8.57 8.83 -9.83
CA PRO A 72 8.07 10.18 -10.13
C PRO A 72 6.91 10.61 -9.22
N VAL A 73 6.03 9.68 -8.86
CA VAL A 73 4.88 9.95 -7.96
C VAL A 73 5.39 10.20 -6.54
N VAL A 74 6.29 9.34 -6.05
CA VAL A 74 6.90 9.48 -4.72
C VAL A 74 7.67 10.79 -4.61
N LYS A 75 8.43 11.18 -5.64
CA LYS A 75 9.15 12.46 -5.66
C LYS A 75 8.19 13.66 -5.56
N ARG A 76 7.03 13.59 -6.23
CA ARG A 76 6.02 14.66 -6.17
C ARG A 76 5.42 14.78 -4.77
N GLU A 77 4.99 13.65 -4.18
CA GLU A 77 4.42 13.61 -2.84
C GLU A 77 5.44 14.01 -1.77
N LEU A 78 6.70 13.58 -1.90
CA LEU A 78 7.78 13.95 -0.99
C LEU A 78 8.05 15.46 -1.02
N ASN A 79 8.06 16.09 -2.20
CA ASN A 79 8.21 17.54 -2.30
C ASN A 79 7.04 18.29 -1.65
N SER A 80 5.80 17.80 -1.83
CA SER A 80 4.61 18.36 -1.19
C SER A 80 4.69 18.24 0.34
N PHE A 81 5.09 17.07 0.84
CA PHE A 81 5.28 16.82 2.26
C PHE A 81 6.40 17.67 2.87
N LEU A 82 7.55 17.78 2.19
CA LEU A 82 8.67 18.62 2.61
C LEU A 82 8.29 20.10 2.63
N ALA A 83 7.46 20.56 1.68
CA ALA A 83 6.91 21.91 1.70
C ALA A 83 6.00 22.11 2.92
N TYR A 84 5.07 21.18 3.17
CA TYR A 84 4.19 21.21 4.35
C TYR A 84 4.97 21.22 5.67
N VAL A 85 5.97 20.35 5.83
CA VAL A 85 6.82 20.30 7.02
C VAL A 85 7.60 21.61 7.18
N ARG A 86 8.14 22.18 6.10
CA ARG A 86 8.85 23.45 6.14
C ARG A 86 7.95 24.63 6.54
N HIS A 87 6.69 24.64 6.11
CA HIS A 87 5.71 25.62 6.58
C HIS A 87 5.42 25.48 8.07
N ARG A 88 5.44 24.25 8.60
CA ARG A 88 5.20 23.96 10.01
C ARG A 88 6.41 24.27 10.91
N ASP A 89 7.63 24.01 10.44
CA ASP A 89 8.89 24.35 11.14
C ASP A 89 9.19 25.86 11.12
N ALA A 90 8.70 26.59 10.12
CA ALA A 90 8.80 28.06 10.04
C ALA A 90 7.86 28.81 11.01
N GLY A 91 7.22 28.11 11.96
CA GLY A 91 6.47 28.73 13.04
C GLY A 91 5.06 29.24 12.67
N GLN A 92 4.51 28.84 11.53
CA GLN A 92 3.11 29.09 11.22
C GLN A 92 2.28 27.87 11.60
N ALA A 93 1.80 27.86 12.84
CA ALA A 93 0.53 27.24 13.13
C ALA A 93 -0.50 27.96 12.26
N THR A 94 -0.82 27.42 11.09
CA THR A 94 -1.94 27.90 10.31
C THR A 94 -3.17 27.64 11.14
N GLU A 95 -3.65 28.68 11.82
CA GLU A 95 -5.03 28.80 12.23
C GLU A 95 -5.87 28.62 10.97
N VAL A 96 -6.36 27.40 10.76
CA VAL A 96 -7.47 27.13 9.84
C VAL A 96 -8.52 26.40 10.64
N GLY A 97 -9.49 27.18 11.12
CA GLY A 97 -10.85 26.72 11.35
C GLY A 97 -11.14 26.17 12.74
N GLU A 98 -10.93 26.97 13.78
CA GLU A 98 -11.75 26.89 14.99
C GLU A 98 -12.88 27.93 14.86
N ASP A 99 -13.76 27.77 13.86
CA ASP A 99 -15.00 28.56 13.69
C ASP A 99 -15.89 27.94 12.59
N ASP A 100 -16.50 26.77 12.85
CA ASP A 100 -17.83 26.38 12.32
C ASP A 100 -18.42 25.16 13.07
N ASP A 101 -18.28 25.07 14.40
CA ASP A 101 -18.99 24.05 15.21
C ASP A 101 -19.45 24.60 16.57
N ARG A 102 -19.62 25.93 16.67
CA ARG A 102 -20.20 26.61 17.84
C ARG A 102 -21.48 27.37 17.52
N GLU A 103 -22.42 26.79 16.78
CA GLU A 103 -23.84 27.14 16.94
C GLU A 103 -24.80 26.13 16.30
N SER A 104 -25.27 25.13 17.07
CA SER A 104 -26.69 24.69 17.00
C SER A 104 -27.10 23.63 18.02
N VAL A 105 -26.25 23.19 18.96
CA VAL A 105 -26.78 22.49 20.16
C VAL A 105 -27.24 23.52 21.19
N LYS A 106 -28.26 24.30 20.80
CA LYS A 106 -29.05 25.09 21.73
C LYS A 106 -30.00 24.12 22.41
N THR A 107 -29.73 23.88 23.70
CA THR A 107 -30.68 23.40 24.69
C THR A 107 -32.10 23.89 24.38
N THR A 108 -33.03 22.97 24.15
CA THR A 108 -34.47 23.20 24.34
C THR A 108 -35.14 21.85 24.62
N VAL A 109 -35.35 21.63 25.92
CA VAL A 109 -36.34 20.79 26.62
C VAL A 109 -36.24 19.27 26.43
#